data_AF-A0A8S3B699-F1
#
_entry.id   AF-A0A8S3B699-F1
#
_cell.length_a   1.000
_cell.length_b   1.000
_cell.length_c   1.000
_cell.angle_alpha   90.00
_cell.angle_beta   90.00
_cell.angle_gamma   90.00
#
_symmetry.space_group_name_H-M   'P 1'
#
loop_
_entity.id
_entity.type
_entity.pdbx_description
1 polymer ?
#
loop_
_entity_poly.entity_id
_entity_poly.type
_entity_poly.pdbx_seq_one_letter_code
_entity_poly.pdbx_strand_id
1 'polypeptide(L)' 'MFHSIKDSWFSASKNNMADVKELIPEFFYLPDFLLNTNKFDLGKKQNGLALNDVILPA' A
#
# COMPACT_ATOMS: atom_id res chain seq x y z
N MET A 1 2.88 2.61 6.76
CA MET A 1 2.28 3.36 5.64
C MET A 1 1.98 2.37 4.51
N PHE A 2 0.82 2.49 3.86
CA PHE A 2 0.42 1.64 2.74
C PHE A 2 1.16 2.05 1.47
N HIS A 3 1.91 1.14 0.85
CA HIS A 3 2.74 1.45 -0.32
C HIS A 3 2.81 0.33 -1.37
N SER A 4 2.31 -0.86 -1.06
CA SER A 4 2.41 -2.05 -1.91
C SER A 4 1.29 -3.00 -1.53
N ILE A 5 0.49 -3.42 -2.51
CA ILE A 5 -0.60 -4.39 -2.29
C ILE A 5 0.01 -5.73 -1.89
N LYS A 6 1.06 -6.16 -2.59
CA LYS A 6 1.76 -7.43 -2.33
C LYS A 6 2.30 -7.50 -0.90
N ASP A 7 3.00 -6.47 -0.45
CA ASP A 7 3.61 -6.46 0.89
C ASP A 7 2.54 -6.40 1.98
N SER A 8 1.48 -5.62 1.77
CA SER A 8 0.36 -5.52 2.71
C SER A 8 -0.38 -6.86 2.84
N TRP A 9 -0.61 -7.55 1.71
CA TRP A 9 -1.17 -8.90 1.71
C TRP A 9 -0.30 -9.89 2.47
N PHE A 10 1.02 -9.93 2.22
CA PHE A 10 1.91 -10.84 2.95
C PHE A 10 2.01 -10.53 4.43
N SER A 11 1.96 -9.25 4.81
CA SER A 11 1.91 -8.83 6.21
C SER A 11 0.70 -9.44 6.92
N ALA A 12 -0.51 -9.19 6.39
CA ALA A 12 -1.76 -9.64 7.00
C ALA A 12 -1.99 -11.15 6.91
N SER A 13 -1.55 -11.81 5.84
CA SER A 13 -1.82 -13.24 5.62
C SER A 13 -0.77 -14.20 6.18
N LYS A 14 0.48 -13.75 6.38
CA LYS A 14 1.60 -14.65 6.72
C LYS A 14 2.59 -14.10 7.74
N ASN A 15 3.04 -12.86 7.55
CA ASN A 15 4.26 -12.39 8.22
C ASN A 15 3.99 -11.76 9.58
N ASN A 16 2.78 -11.28 9.84
CA ASN A 16 2.44 -10.62 11.09
C ASN A 16 1.08 -11.11 11.60
N MET A 17 1.09 -11.97 12.63
CA MET A 17 -0.13 -12.53 13.21
C MET A 17 -1.00 -11.49 13.94
N ALA A 18 -0.46 -10.32 14.26
CA ALA A 18 -1.23 -9.21 14.81
C ALA A 18 -1.82 -8.30 13.73
N ASP A 19 -1.52 -8.55 12.45
CA ASP A 19 -2.01 -7.78 11.32
C ASP A 19 -3.33 -8.33 10.80
N VAL A 20 -4.42 -7.93 11.45
CA VAL A 20 -5.80 -8.36 11.15
C VAL A 20 -6.54 -7.37 10.24
N LYS A 21 -5.87 -6.83 9.21
CA LYS A 21 -6.49 -5.88 8.27
C LYS A 21 -7.47 -6.58 7.32
N GLU A 22 -8.59 -5.90 7.05
CA GLU A 22 -9.58 -6.29 6.05
C GLU A 22 -9.58 -5.31 4.85
N LEU A 23 -10.10 -5.76 3.71
CA LEU A 23 -10.25 -4.92 2.53
C LEU A 23 -11.44 -3.97 2.70
N ILE A 24 -11.26 -2.73 2.24
CA ILE A 24 -12.33 -1.74 2.12
C ILE A 24 -12.98 -1.82 0.73
N PRO A 25 -14.24 -1.38 0.56
CA PRO A 25 -14.94 -1.42 -0.73
C PRO A 25 -14.19 -0.77 -1.90
N GLU A 26 -13.40 0.26 -1.65
CA GLU A 26 -12.65 1.04 -2.64
C GLU A 26 -11.69 0.17 -3.46
N PHE A 27 -11.19 -0.94 -2.90
CA PHE A 27 -10.37 -1.91 -3.63
C PHE A 27 -11.07 -2.51 -4.85
N PHE A 28 -12.40 -2.45 -4.91
CA PHE A 28 -13.21 -3.08 -5.96
C PHE A 28 -13.75 -2.09 -7.00
N TYR A 29 -13.69 -0.78 -6.76
CA TYR A 29 -14.29 0.20 -7.68
C TYR A 29 -13.57 1.56 -7.78
N LEU A 30 -12.63 1.88 -6.89
CA LEU A 30 -11.97 3.19 -6.86
C LEU A 30 -10.44 3.01 -6.99
N PRO A 31 -9.86 2.98 -8.20
CA PRO A 31 -8.41 2.85 -8.33
C PRO A 31 -7.64 4.10 -7.84
N ASP A 32 -8.30 5.25 -7.74
CA ASP A 32 -7.67 6.54 -7.43
C ASP A 32 -6.97 6.57 -6.06
N PHE A 33 -7.43 5.81 -5.06
CA PHE A 33 -6.75 5.76 -3.75
C PHE A 33 -5.37 5.09 -3.81
N LEU A 34 -5.06 4.40 -4.93
CA LEU A 34 -3.76 3.79 -5.18
C LEU A 34 -2.78 4.77 -5.83
N LEU A 35 -3.23 5.96 -6.22
CA LEU A 35 -2.44 6.96 -6.94
C LEU A 35 -2.23 8.22 -6.09
N ASN A 36 -1.00 8.73 -6.07
CA ASN A 36 -0.65 10.00 -5.46
C ASN A 36 -0.85 11.15 -6.48
N THR A 37 -2.08 11.31 -6.96
CA THR A 37 -2.43 12.31 -8.00
C THR A 37 -2.12 13.75 -7.58
N ASN A 38 -2.24 14.05 -6.28
CA ASN A 38 -1.93 15.35 -5.70
C ASN A 38 -0.42 15.60 -5.49
N LYS A 39 0.43 14.62 -5.80
CA LYS A 39 1.90 14.72 -5.70
C LYS A 39 2.36 15.13 -4.30
N PHE A 40 1.76 14.54 -3.27
CA PHE A 40 2.21 14.75 -1.89
C PHE A 40 3.63 14.21 -1.70
N ASP A 41 4.42 14.89 -0.87
CA ASP A 41 5.68 14.32 -0.37
C ASP A 41 5.35 13.33 0.75
N LEU A 42 5.38 12.04 0.40
CA LEU A 42 5.14 10.94 1.33
C LEU A 42 6.42 10.48 2.05
N GLY A 43 7.56 11.13 1.78
CA GLY A 43 8.86 10.78 2.32
C GLY A 43 9.52 9.58 1.62
N LYS A 44 10.48 8.98 2.32
CA LYS A 44 11.29 7.86 1.81
C LYS A 44 11.28 6.71 2.80
N LYS A 45 11.32 5.48 2.29
CA LYS A 45 11.55 4.27 3.09
C LYS A 45 12.97 4.29 3.66
N GLN A 46 13.22 3.46 4.67
CA GLN A 46 14.54 3.30 5.29
C GLN A 46 15.64 2.87 4.31
N ASN A 47 15.27 2.21 3.21
CA ASN A 47 16.17 1.83 2.13
C ASN A 47 16.39 2.94 1.09
N GLY A 48 15.93 4.16 1.35
CA GLY A 48 16.11 5.34 0.50
C GLY A 48 15.09 5.48 -0.64
N LEU A 49 14.21 4.49 -0.86
CA LEU A 49 13.20 4.56 -1.92
C LEU A 49 12.12 5.59 -1.56
N ALA A 50 11.86 6.53 -2.47
CA ALA A 50 10.78 7.49 -2.32
C ALA A 50 9.41 6.81 -2.39
N LEU A 51 8.49 7.27 -1.55
CA LEU A 51 7.11 6.82 -1.55
C LEU A 51 6.30 7.66 -2.54
N ASN A 52 5.49 6.99 -3.36
CA ASN A 52 4.62 7.62 -4.34
C ASN A 52 3.37 6.72 -4.54
N ASP A 53 2.92 6.52 -5.78
CA ASP A 53 1.84 5.57 -6.12
C ASP A 53 2.07 4.20 -5.49
N VAL A 54 0.96 3.54 -5.13
CA VAL A 54 0.98 2.20 -4.54
C VAL A 54 1.47 1.19 -5.56
N ILE A 55 2.42 0.35 -5.15
CA ILE A 55 2.96 -0.71 -5.98
C ILE A 55 1.89 -1.80 -6.17
N LEU A 56 1.49 -2.00 -7.43
CA LEU A 56 0.53 -3.02 -7.82
C LEU A 56 1.22 -4.39 -8.01
N PRO A 57 0.50 -5.51 -7.85
CA PRO A 57 1.01 -6.83 -8.22
C PRO A 57 1.26 -6.94 -9.73
N ALA A 58 2.23 -7.78 -10.12
CA ALA A 58 2.46 -8.17 -11.51
C ALA A 58 1.59 -9.36 -11.91
#